data_AF-A0A0V1HQB1-F1
#
_entry.id   AF-A0A0V1HQB1-F1
#
_cell.length_a   1.000
_cell.length_b   1.000
_cell.length_c   1.000
_cell.angle_alpha   90.00
_cell.angle_beta   90.00
_cell.angle_gamma   90.00
#
_symmetry.space_group_name_H-M   'P 1'
#
loop_
_entity.id
_entity.type
_entity.pdbx_description
1 polymer ?
#
loop_
_entity_poly.entity_id
_entity_poly.type
_entity_poly.pdbx_seq_one_letter_code
_entity_poly.pdbx_strand_id
1 'polypeptide(L)'
;LHHHNTELLVIIMSGNNAVCEKMVRFAFLVYVMNALKLASTEIKCGMPAYPVRESDYNSNRIIGGWEARPHSLPWQLYVLLEYEAGIAACGGTIIQLNLGNSTNLALTSAHCMVDQSTLKKLKPE
;
A
#
# COMPACT_ATOMS: atom_id res chain seq x y z
N LEU A 1 9.10 11.11 39.67
CA LEU A 1 7.93 10.72 40.48
C LEU A 1 7.59 9.28 40.16
N HIS A 2 8.04 8.36 41.01
CA HIS A 2 7.64 6.95 41.05
C HIS A 2 6.19 6.85 41.56
N HIS A 3 5.37 6.00 40.93
CA HIS A 3 4.50 4.98 41.56
C HIS A 3 3.60 4.38 40.45
N HIS A 4 3.92 3.16 40.01
CA HIS A 4 3.18 1.93 40.34
C HIS A 4 1.71 1.96 39.93
N ASN A 5 1.37 1.16 38.92
CA ASN A 5 0.29 0.17 38.98
C ASN A 5 0.47 -0.84 37.85
N THR A 6 1.59 -1.57 37.95
CA THR A 6 1.60 -2.98 37.56
C THR A 6 0.59 -3.67 38.47
N GLU A 7 -0.65 -3.82 38.00
CA GLU A 7 -1.56 -4.82 38.55
C GLU A 7 -0.91 -6.18 38.30
N LEU A 8 -0.14 -6.54 39.31
CA LEU A 8 0.54 -7.78 39.53
C LEU A 8 -0.56 -8.86 39.47
N LEU A 9 -0.78 -9.43 38.29
CA LEU A 9 -1.50 -10.69 38.14
C LEU A 9 -0.62 -11.78 38.77
N VAL A 10 -0.49 -11.74 40.09
CA VAL A 10 -0.05 -12.86 40.91
C VAL A 10 -1.17 -13.88 40.80
N ILE A 11 -1.08 -14.76 39.81
CA ILE A 11 -1.88 -15.97 39.85
C ILE A 11 -1.23 -16.84 40.94
N ILE A 12 -1.73 -16.69 42.17
CA ILE A 12 -1.31 -17.48 43.32
C ILE A 12 -1.47 -18.95 42.94
N MET A 13 -0.33 -19.66 42.84
CA MET A 13 -0.25 -21.08 42.51
C MET A 13 -0.73 -21.95 43.67
N SER A 14 -2.03 -21.87 44.00
CA SER A 14 -2.66 -22.79 44.95
C SER A 14 -3.62 -23.70 44.18
N GLY A 15 -3.08 -24.80 43.67
CA GLY A 15 -3.85 -25.83 43.00
C GLY A 15 -2.96 -27.01 42.65
N ASN A 16 -3.44 -28.23 42.93
CA ASN A 16 -2.76 -29.51 42.66
C ASN A 16 -2.05 -29.54 41.30
N ASN A 17 -1.01 -30.35 41.18
CA ASN A 17 -0.08 -30.44 40.03
C ASN A 17 -0.76 -30.41 38.63
N ALA A 18 -1.98 -30.94 38.50
CA ALA A 18 -2.77 -30.92 37.26
C ALA A 18 -3.41 -29.56 36.90
N VAL A 19 -3.64 -28.67 37.87
CA VAL A 19 -4.19 -27.31 37.68
C VAL A 19 -3.08 -26.35 37.26
N CYS A 20 -1.88 -26.52 37.82
CA CYS A 20 -0.69 -25.76 37.45
C CYS A 20 -0.25 -26.01 36.00
N GLU A 21 -0.26 -27.27 35.55
CA GLU A 21 0.08 -27.63 34.16
C GLU A 21 -0.90 -27.00 33.16
N LYS A 22 -2.20 -26.98 33.49
CA LYS A 22 -3.24 -26.35 32.66
C LYS A 22 -3.06 -24.83 32.61
N MET A 23 -2.80 -24.18 33.74
CA MET A 23 -2.60 -22.72 33.79
C MET A 23 -1.36 -22.25 33.02
N VAL A 24 -0.24 -22.98 33.12
CA VAL A 24 0.98 -22.65 32.36
C VAL A 24 0.74 -22.81 30.86
N ARG A 25 -0.02 -23.83 30.44
CA ARG A 25 -0.45 -24.00 29.04
C ARG A 25 -1.34 -22.87 28.57
N PHE A 26 -2.32 -22.43 29.36
CA PHE A 26 -3.17 -21.29 29.02
C PHE A 26 -2.37 -19.99 28.92
N ALA A 27 -1.45 -19.73 29.84
CA ALA A 27 -0.57 -18.56 29.79
C ALA A 27 0.36 -18.59 28.57
N PHE A 28 0.90 -19.76 28.23
CA PHE A 28 1.73 -19.96 27.03
C PHE A 28 0.91 -19.77 25.74
N LEU A 29 -0.31 -20.31 25.68
CA LEU A 29 -1.23 -20.09 24.57
C LEU A 29 -1.59 -18.62 24.41
N VAL A 30 -1.88 -17.90 25.50
CA VAL A 30 -2.14 -16.46 25.49
C VAL A 30 -0.90 -15.67 25.05
N TYR A 31 0.30 -16.05 25.50
CA TYR A 31 1.56 -15.45 25.08
C TYR A 31 1.83 -15.67 23.58
N VAL A 32 1.62 -16.88 23.08
CA VAL A 32 1.75 -17.21 21.65
C VAL A 32 0.71 -16.46 20.81
N MET A 33 -0.55 -16.37 21.25
CA MET A 33 -1.60 -15.61 20.55
C MET A 33 -1.33 -14.10 20.53
N ASN A 34 -0.69 -13.54 21.57
CA ASN A 34 -0.23 -12.15 21.59
C ASN A 34 1.03 -11.94 20.73
N ALA A 35 1.95 -12.92 20.70
CA ALA A 35 3.12 -12.90 19.83
C ALA A 35 2.74 -13.03 18.33
N LEU A 36 1.62 -13.72 18.02
CA LEU A 36 1.11 -13.90 16.66
C LEU A 36 0.28 -12.70 16.13
N LYS A 37 0.16 -11.60 16.88
CA LYS A 37 -0.67 -10.43 16.50
C LYS A 37 0.00 -9.44 15.52
N LEU A 38 1.15 -9.77 14.92
CA LEU A 38 1.67 -9.03 13.76
C LEU A 38 1.39 -9.82 12.47
N ALA A 39 0.12 -9.97 12.13
CA ALA A 39 -0.25 -10.23 10.74
C ALA A 39 -0.06 -8.91 9.97
N SER A 40 1.13 -8.68 9.42
CA SER A 40 1.32 -7.65 8.40
C SER A 40 0.39 -8.01 7.26
N THR A 41 -0.67 -7.23 7.08
CA THR A 41 -1.54 -7.35 5.91
C THR A 41 -0.72 -6.91 4.71
N GLU A 42 -0.22 -7.88 3.96
CA GLU A 42 0.44 -7.64 2.68
C GLU A 42 -0.62 -7.13 1.70
N ILE A 43 -0.63 -5.81 1.45
CA ILE A 43 -1.49 -5.23 0.41
C ILE A 43 -0.91 -5.62 -0.93
N LYS A 44 -1.57 -6.55 -1.63
CA LYS A 44 -1.20 -6.93 -3.00
C LYS A 44 -1.58 -5.80 -3.97
N CYS A 45 -0.62 -5.41 -4.81
CA CYS A 45 -0.83 -4.42 -5.86
C CYS A 45 -1.66 -4.99 -7.02
N GLY A 46 -2.19 -4.10 -7.88
CA GLY A 46 -2.87 -4.49 -9.12
C GLY A 46 -4.26 -5.11 -8.95
N MET A 47 -4.85 -5.07 -7.75
CA MET A 47 -6.20 -5.58 -7.49
C MET A 47 -7.19 -4.41 -7.32
N PRO A 48 -8.03 -4.12 -8.32
CA PRO A 48 -9.03 -3.07 -8.23
C PRO A 48 -10.29 -3.56 -7.49
N ALA A 49 -10.96 -2.66 -6.77
CA ALA A 49 -12.24 -2.95 -6.11
C ALA A 49 -13.39 -3.17 -7.11
N TYR A 50 -13.28 -2.55 -8.29
CA TYR A 50 -14.21 -2.72 -9.41
C TYR A 50 -13.49 -3.40 -10.57
N PRO A 51 -14.12 -4.35 -11.27
CA PRO A 51 -13.49 -5.03 -12.39
C PRO A 51 -13.12 -4.03 -13.48
N VAL A 52 -11.89 -4.14 -13.99
CA VAL A 52 -11.49 -3.51 -15.26
C VAL A 52 -12.30 -4.20 -16.35
N ARG A 53 -12.95 -3.44 -17.22
CA ARG A 53 -13.72 -4.02 -18.32
C ARG A 53 -12.76 -4.86 -19.18
N GLU A 54 -12.99 -6.17 -19.22
CA GLU A 54 -12.39 -7.01 -20.24
C GLU A 54 -13.05 -6.63 -21.57
N SER A 55 -12.25 -6.31 -22.59
CA SER A 55 -12.80 -5.95 -23.90
C SER A 55 -13.71 -7.08 -24.38
N ASP A 56 -14.97 -6.76 -24.71
CA ASP A 56 -16.05 -7.69 -25.10
C ASP A 56 -15.78 -8.50 -26.38
N TYR A 57 -14.55 -8.47 -26.89
CA TYR A 57 -14.16 -9.22 -28.07
C TYR A 57 -12.66 -9.52 -28.00
N ASN A 58 -12.29 -10.69 -28.50
CA ASN A 58 -10.96 -11.31 -28.60
C ASN A 58 -9.87 -10.49 -29.34
N SER A 59 -9.88 -9.17 -29.23
CA SER A 59 -8.88 -8.29 -29.82
C SER A 59 -8.18 -7.51 -28.72
N ASN A 60 -6.88 -7.72 -28.55
CA ASN A 60 -5.93 -6.86 -27.82
C ASN A 60 -5.82 -5.44 -28.44
N ARG A 61 -6.89 -4.94 -29.06
CA ARG A 61 -6.91 -3.73 -29.86
C ARG A 61 -7.30 -2.54 -29.00
N ILE A 62 -6.30 -1.77 -28.57
CA ILE A 62 -6.47 -0.46 -27.91
C ILE A 62 -6.54 0.66 -28.98
N ILE A 63 -7.33 0.49 -30.04
CA ILE A 63 -7.59 1.56 -31.01
C ILE A 63 -9.04 2.01 -30.76
N GLY A 64 -9.21 3.27 -30.38
CA GLY A 64 -10.50 3.82 -29.92
C GLY A 64 -10.77 3.63 -28.43
N GLY A 65 -10.01 2.75 -27.74
CA GLY A 65 -10.08 2.57 -26.29
C GLY A 65 -11.48 2.23 -25.77
N TRP A 66 -11.64 2.34 -24.46
CA TRP A 66 -12.94 2.30 -23.79
C TRP A 66 -12.87 3.23 -22.57
N GLU A 67 -14.01 3.83 -22.20
CA GLU A 67 -14.08 4.69 -21.03
C GLU A 67 -13.98 3.86 -19.75
N ALA A 68 -12.97 4.15 -18.92
CA ALA A 68 -12.77 3.46 -17.66
C ALA A 68 -13.95 3.66 -16.71
N ARG A 69 -14.43 2.57 -16.09
CA ARG A 69 -15.41 2.69 -15.00
C ARG A 69 -14.76 3.47 -13.85
N PRO A 70 -15.47 4.42 -13.20
CA PRO A 70 -14.92 5.11 -12.04
C PRO A 70 -14.34 4.13 -11.03
N HIS A 71 -13.10 4.39 -10.61
CA HIS A 71 -12.33 3.59 -9.65
C HIS A 71 -11.94 2.16 -10.08
N SER A 72 -12.17 1.74 -11.33
CA SER A 72 -11.67 0.43 -11.81
C SER A 72 -10.15 0.40 -12.05
N LEU A 73 -9.52 1.57 -12.15
CA LEU A 73 -8.06 1.72 -12.29
C LEU A 73 -7.54 2.59 -11.15
N PRO A 74 -7.53 2.10 -9.90
CA PRO A 74 -7.27 2.91 -8.71
C PRO A 74 -5.83 3.45 -8.62
N TRP A 75 -4.90 2.87 -9.38
CA TRP A 75 -3.52 3.33 -9.45
C TRP A 75 -3.31 4.45 -10.49
N GLN A 76 -4.30 4.77 -11.33
CA GLN A 76 -4.17 5.79 -12.36
C GLN A 76 -4.03 7.19 -11.74
N LEU A 77 -3.03 7.95 -12.20
CA LEU A 77 -2.83 9.34 -11.82
C LEU A 77 -2.96 10.26 -13.04
N TYR A 78 -3.56 11.43 -12.80
CA TYR A 78 -3.50 12.57 -13.69
C TYR A 78 -2.48 13.56 -13.14
N VAL A 79 -1.40 13.78 -13.88
CA VAL A 79 -0.27 14.60 -13.46
C VAL A 79 -0.33 15.93 -14.20
N LEU A 80 -0.55 17.01 -13.47
CA LEU A 80 -0.52 18.38 -13.98
C LEU A 80 0.82 19.01 -13.62
N LEU A 81 1.50 19.55 -14.62
CA LEU A 81 2.84 20.13 -14.50
C LEU A 81 2.81 21.54 -15.05
N GLU A 82 3.39 22.47 -14.31
CA GLU A 82 3.49 23.87 -14.70
C GLU A 82 4.92 24.16 -15.15
N TYR A 83 5.07 24.55 -16.41
CA TYR A 83 6.33 24.91 -17.05
C TYR A 83 6.32 26.37 -17.49
N GLU A 84 7.49 26.93 -17.83
CA GLU A 84 7.56 28.30 -18.35
C GLU A 84 6.72 28.46 -19.63
N ALA A 85 6.64 27.41 -20.45
CA ALA A 85 5.87 27.38 -21.68
C ALA A 85 4.36 27.13 -21.47
N GLY A 86 3.92 26.88 -20.24
CA GLY A 86 2.51 26.63 -19.88
C GLY A 86 2.28 25.32 -19.12
N ILE A 87 1.01 24.93 -19.00
CA ILE A 87 0.60 23.74 -18.26
C ILE A 87 0.64 22.51 -19.18
N ALA A 88 1.31 21.46 -18.74
CA ALA A 88 1.33 20.15 -19.37
C ALA A 88 0.54 19.13 -18.54
N ALA A 89 -0.06 18.16 -19.23
CA ALA A 89 -0.77 17.06 -18.62
C ALA A 89 -0.13 15.72 -19.01
N CYS A 90 0.05 14.86 -18.02
CA CYS A 90 0.64 13.54 -18.17
C CYS A 90 -0.12 12.48 -17.38
N GLY A 91 0.13 11.21 -17.70
CA GLY A 91 -0.31 10.09 -16.89
C GLY A 91 0.71 9.71 -15.82
N GLY A 92 0.28 8.93 -14.84
CA GLY A 92 1.16 8.26 -13.89
C GLY A 92 0.48 7.09 -13.21
N THR A 93 1.27 6.37 -12.40
CA THR A 93 0.82 5.18 -11.68
C THR A 93 1.28 5.25 -10.23
N ILE A 94 0.38 5.03 -9.27
CA ILE A 94 0.75 4.85 -7.85
C ILE A 94 1.52 3.54 -7.70
N ILE A 95 2.71 3.59 -7.10
CA ILE A 95 3.56 2.41 -6.89
C ILE A 95 3.94 2.22 -5.42
N GLN A 96 4.16 0.98 -5.01
CA GLN A 96 4.59 0.63 -3.67
C GLN A 96 5.92 -0.13 -3.79
N LEU A 97 7.02 0.45 -3.30
CA LEU A 97 8.33 -0.22 -3.30
C LEU A 97 8.62 -0.99 -2.02
N ASN A 98 8.13 -0.49 -0.89
CA ASN A 98 8.33 -1.09 0.43
C ASN A 98 7.04 -1.75 0.92
N LEU A 99 7.16 -2.85 1.66
CA LEU A 99 6.00 -3.47 2.31
C LEU A 99 5.33 -2.47 3.26
N GLY A 100 4.02 -2.30 3.14
CA GLY A 100 3.27 -1.34 3.94
C GLY A 100 1.81 -1.24 3.50
N ASN A 101 1.04 -0.44 4.24
CA ASN A 101 -0.38 -0.20 3.97
C ASN A 101 -0.63 1.11 3.18
N SER A 102 0.42 1.85 2.86
CA SER A 102 0.36 3.15 2.19
C SER A 102 1.66 3.44 1.43
N THR A 103 1.55 4.28 0.39
CA THR A 103 2.67 4.80 -0.40
C THR A 103 2.42 6.27 -0.74
N ASN A 104 3.51 7.01 -0.87
CA ASN A 104 3.56 8.37 -1.38
C ASN A 104 4.34 8.46 -2.70
N LEU A 105 4.53 7.33 -3.39
CA LEU A 105 5.31 7.24 -4.62
C LEU A 105 4.41 7.17 -5.85
N ALA A 106 4.75 7.97 -6.86
CA ALA A 106 4.15 7.96 -8.18
C ALA A 106 5.22 7.71 -9.23
N LEU A 107 4.93 6.82 -10.17
CA LEU A 107 5.75 6.56 -11.34
C LEU A 107 5.15 7.29 -12.55
N THR A 108 5.99 8.02 -13.28
CA THR A 108 5.62 8.64 -14.57
C THR A 108 6.83 8.62 -15.50
N SER A 109 6.64 8.98 -16.76
CA SER A 109 7.72 9.05 -17.74
C SER A 109 8.62 10.27 -17.50
N ALA A 110 9.94 10.09 -17.64
CA ALA A 110 10.91 11.17 -17.45
C ALA A 110 10.64 12.40 -18.34
N HIS A 111 10.19 12.21 -19.59
CA HIS A 111 9.88 13.31 -20.50
C HIS A 111 8.76 14.23 -19.99
N CYS A 112 7.90 13.73 -19.11
CA CYS A 112 6.87 14.55 -18.48
C CYS A 112 7.47 15.56 -17.54
N MET A 113 8.59 15.25 -16.87
CA MET A 113 9.22 16.04 -15.79
C MET A 113 10.28 17.04 -16.29
N VAL A 114 10.41 17.21 -17.61
CA VAL A 114 11.40 18.12 -18.18
C VAL A 114 10.70 19.22 -18.96
N ASP A 115 11.06 20.47 -18.67
CA ASP A 115 10.64 21.59 -19.48
C ASP A 115 11.29 21.49 -20.86
N GLN A 116 10.47 21.21 -21.86
CA GLN A 116 10.93 21.02 -23.24
C GLN A 116 11.52 22.31 -23.83
N SER A 117 11.11 23.48 -23.33
CA SER A 117 11.67 24.78 -23.76
C SER A 117 13.12 24.94 -23.28
N THR A 118 13.40 24.51 -22.06
CA THR A 118 14.75 24.49 -21.47
C THR A 118 15.62 23.43 -22.15
N LEU A 119 15.07 22.24 -22.43
CA LEU A 119 15.77 21.19 -23.17
C LEU A 119 16.21 21.63 -24.57
N LYS A 120 15.36 22.37 -25.29
CA LYS A 120 15.70 22.91 -26.62
C LYS A 120 16.83 23.94 -26.55
N LYS A 121 16.89 24.77 -25.50
CA LYS A 121 17.98 25.73 -25.29
C LYS A 121 19.32 25.04 -24.99
N LEU A 122 19.29 23.85 -24.37
CA LEU A 122 20.48 23.12 -23.95
C LEU A 122 21.05 22.19 -25.03
N LYS A 123 20.29 21.89 -26.08
CA LYS A 123 20.76 21.02 -27.16
C LYS A 123 21.66 21.84 -28.12
N PRO A 124 22.96 21.56 -28.22
CA PRO A 124 23.80 22.20 -29.24
C PRO A 124 23.34 21.78 -30.64
N GLU A 125 23.42 22.73 -31.58
CA GLU A 125 23.11 22.54 -33.01
C GLU A 125 23.94 21.41 -33.66
#